data_AF-A0A392NBN8-F1
#
_entry.id   AF-A0A392NBN8-F1
#
_cell.length_a   1.000
_cell.length_b   1.000
_cell.length_c   1.000
_cell.angle_alpha   90.00
_cell.angle_beta   90.00
_cell.angle_gamma   90.00
#
_symmetry.space_group_name_H-M   'P 1'
#
loop_
_entity.id
_entity.type
_entity.pdbx_description
1 polymer ?
#
loop_
_entity_poly.entity_id
_entity_poly.type
_entity_poly.pdbx_seq_one_letter_code
_entity_poly.pdbx_strand_id
1 'polypeptide(L)'
;GLSEEEVRAAAACAGEEVMIRNRFMEMNAPRDSSSVNKYYNLAHAVNEMVIRPPSLLRAGTLRDYQLVGLQWMLSLYNNKLNGILADEMGLGKTVQVMALIAYLMEFKGNYGPHLIIVPNAVMVNWKSELYKWLPSVSCIFYAGGKDYRTKLFHQVSVP
;
A
#
# COMPACT_ATOMS: atom_id res chain seq x y z
N GLY A 1 26.79 -24.69 2.80
CA GLY A 1 26.86 -23.51 1.92
C GLY A 1 25.51 -23.32 1.29
N LEU A 2 25.09 -22.08 1.04
CA LEU A 2 23.86 -21.80 0.28
C LEU A 2 23.95 -22.47 -1.10
N SER A 3 22.83 -22.99 -1.59
CA SER A 3 22.75 -23.60 -2.93
C SER A 3 22.98 -22.56 -4.02
N GLU A 4 23.47 -22.96 -5.19
CA GLU A 4 23.68 -22.03 -6.32
C GLU A 4 22.38 -21.32 -6.74
N GLU A 5 21.24 -21.97 -6.55
CA GLU A 5 19.92 -21.42 -6.83
C GLU A 5 19.52 -20.33 -5.82
N GLU A 6 19.79 -20.54 -4.53
CA GLU A 6 19.60 -19.51 -3.50
C GLU A 6 20.53 -18.31 -3.70
N VAL A 7 21.79 -18.54 -4.10
CA VAL A 7 22.74 -17.47 -4.41
C VAL A 7 22.27 -16.66 -5.62
N ARG A 8 21.77 -17.33 -6.66
CA ARG A 8 21.23 -16.66 -7.85
C ARG A 8 19.94 -15.89 -7.56
N ALA A 9 19.03 -16.45 -6.77
CA ALA A 9 17.80 -15.79 -6.34
C ALA A 9 18.10 -14.57 -5.46
N ALA A 10 19.05 -14.68 -4.52
CA ALA A 10 19.49 -13.57 -3.69
C ALA A 10 20.14 -12.46 -4.52
N ALA A 11 20.96 -12.81 -5.52
CA ALA A 11 21.56 -11.83 -6.43
C ALA A 11 20.53 -11.11 -7.30
N ALA A 12 19.52 -11.82 -7.82
CA ALA A 12 18.42 -11.23 -8.58
C ALA A 12 17.57 -10.28 -7.70
N CYS A 13 17.24 -10.73 -6.49
CA CYS A 13 16.51 -9.95 -5.49
C CYS A 13 17.27 -8.66 -5.12
N ALA A 14 18.59 -8.75 -4.92
CA ALA A 14 19.44 -7.59 -4.65
C ALA A 14 19.54 -6.63 -5.85
N GLY A 15 19.53 -7.15 -7.08
CA GLY A 15 19.47 -6.34 -8.30
C GLY A 15 18.17 -5.56 -8.44
N GLU A 16 17.04 -6.21 -8.21
CA GLU A 16 15.72 -5.56 -8.17
C GLU A 16 15.64 -4.53 -7.04
N GLU A 17 16.20 -4.84 -5.87
CA GLU A 17 16.28 -3.95 -4.72
C GLU A 17 16.98 -2.63 -5.06
N VAL A 18 18.17 -2.69 -5.66
CA VAL A 18 18.94 -1.49 -6.05
C VAL A 18 18.19 -0.67 -7.10
N MET A 19 17.52 -1.32 -8.07
CA MET A 19 16.74 -0.63 -9.09
C MET A 19 15.53 0.11 -8.53
N ILE A 20 14.79 -0.52 -7.63
CA ILE A 20 13.63 0.09 -6.96
C ILE A 20 14.10 1.29 -6.12
N ARG A 21 15.20 1.14 -5.37
CA ARG A 21 15.78 2.24 -4.58
C ARG A 21 16.16 3.43 -5.42
N ASN A 22 16.93 3.21 -6.49
CA ASN A 22 17.39 4.29 -7.36
C ASN A 22 16.20 5.02 -7.98
N ARG A 23 15.19 4.27 -8.45
CA ARG A 23 13.99 4.84 -9.05
C ARG A 23 13.12 5.60 -8.04
N PHE A 24 12.97 5.09 -6.82
CA PHE A 24 12.26 5.79 -5.74
C PHE A 24 12.95 7.13 -5.45
N MET A 25 14.28 7.13 -5.34
CA MET A 25 15.06 8.34 -5.10
C MET A 25 14.96 9.33 -6.27
N GLU A 26 15.03 8.86 -7.52
CA GLU A 26 14.91 9.70 -8.72
C GLU A 26 13.51 10.31 -8.87
N MET A 27 12.46 9.50 -8.72
CA MET A 27 11.08 9.98 -8.85
C MET A 27 10.70 10.99 -7.76
N ASN A 28 11.29 10.86 -6.58
CA ASN A 28 11.07 11.77 -5.46
C ASN A 28 12.18 12.81 -5.27
N ALA A 29 13.17 12.87 -6.18
CA ALA A 29 14.26 13.81 -6.08
C ALA A 29 13.71 15.24 -6.18
N PRO A 30 13.96 16.11 -5.19
CA PRO A 30 13.48 17.48 -5.21
C PRO A 30 14.12 18.24 -6.37
N ARG A 31 13.28 18.85 -7.21
CA ARG A 31 13.70 19.76 -8.27
C ARG A 31 13.84 21.15 -7.67
N ASP A 32 15.09 21.58 -7.47
CA ASP A 32 15.54 22.87 -6.94
C ASP A 32 15.25 23.21 -5.46
N SER A 33 16.30 23.68 -4.77
CA SER A 33 16.38 24.15 -3.36
C SER A 33 16.79 23.13 -2.29
N SER A 34 17.90 23.43 -1.60
CA SER A 34 18.48 22.65 -0.49
C SER A 34 17.51 22.47 0.69
N SER A 35 16.62 23.43 0.91
CA SER A 35 15.64 23.41 2.00
C SER A 35 14.56 22.35 1.78
N VAL A 36 14.07 22.21 0.55
CA VAL A 36 13.04 21.20 0.20
C VAL A 36 13.60 19.80 0.40
N ASN A 37 14.86 19.58 0.00
CA ASN A 37 15.55 18.31 0.20
C ASN A 37 15.72 17.97 1.69
N LYS A 38 15.99 18.97 2.54
CA LYS A 38 16.07 18.77 3.99
C LYS A 38 14.74 18.30 4.58
N TYR A 39 13.62 18.93 4.22
CA TYR A 39 12.31 18.51 4.71
C TYR A 39 11.92 17.12 4.23
N TYR A 40 12.21 16.79 2.96
CA TYR A 40 11.93 15.46 2.41
C TYR A 40 12.67 14.38 3.19
N ASN A 41 13.98 14.56 3.41
CA ASN A 41 14.80 13.59 4.15
C ASN A 41 14.37 13.45 5.61
N LEU A 42 13.86 14.52 6.24
CA LEU A 42 13.31 14.45 7.60
C LEU A 42 11.98 13.70 7.65
N ALA A 43 11.09 13.91 6.67
CA ALA A 43 9.81 13.21 6.59
C ALA A 43 9.96 11.72 6.24
N HIS A 44 11.03 11.39 5.51
CA HIS A 44 11.36 10.04 5.06
C HIS A 44 12.62 9.52 5.75
N ALA A 45 12.78 9.79 7.05
CA ALA A 45 13.95 9.36 7.81
C ALA A 45 13.99 7.82 7.98
N VAL A 46 12.84 7.20 8.26
CA VAL A 46 12.68 5.75 8.31
C VAL A 46 12.10 5.26 6.99
N ASN A 47 12.95 4.66 6.15
CA ASN A 47 12.54 4.08 4.88
C ASN A 47 12.63 2.55 4.93
N GLU A 48 11.62 1.92 4.35
CA GLU A 48 11.54 0.48 4.18
C GLU A 48 11.36 0.21 2.69
N MET A 49 12.01 -0.84 2.20
CA MET A 49 11.92 -1.22 0.80
C MET A 49 10.96 -2.37 0.64
N VAL A 50 10.03 -2.22 -0.30
CA VAL A 50 9.11 -3.29 -0.66
C VAL A 50 9.81 -4.19 -1.68
N ILE A 51 10.53 -5.17 -1.16
CA ILE A 51 11.30 -6.13 -1.98
C ILE A 51 10.37 -7.15 -2.65
N ARG A 52 9.28 -7.51 -1.97
CA ARG A 52 8.28 -8.46 -2.45
C ARG A 52 6.89 -7.86 -2.31
N PRO A 53 6.02 -7.99 -3.32
CA PRO A 53 4.62 -7.64 -3.16
C PRO A 53 3.99 -8.54 -2.07
N PRO A 54 3.07 -8.02 -1.24
CA PRO A 54 2.32 -8.82 -0.27
C PRO A 54 1.68 -10.05 -0.91
N SER A 55 1.87 -11.24 -0.32
CA SER A 55 1.26 -12.48 -0.80
C SER A 55 -0.28 -12.45 -0.72
N LEU A 56 -0.83 -11.54 0.10
CA LEU A 56 -2.26 -11.25 0.15
C LEU A 56 -2.80 -10.65 -1.17
N LEU A 57 -1.97 -10.00 -2.00
CA LEU A 57 -2.39 -9.45 -3.30
C LEU A 57 -2.43 -10.55 -4.36
N ARG A 58 -3.63 -10.98 -4.76
CA ARG A 58 -3.79 -12.15 -5.65
C ARG A 58 -4.05 -11.86 -7.13
N ALA A 59 -4.46 -10.64 -7.47
CA ALA A 59 -4.94 -10.35 -8.83
C ALA A 59 -3.83 -10.07 -9.86
N GLY A 60 -2.60 -9.79 -9.43
CA GLY A 60 -1.49 -9.43 -10.31
C GLY A 60 -0.37 -8.68 -9.59
N THR A 61 0.60 -8.22 -10.36
CA THR A 61 1.72 -7.41 -9.86
C THR A 61 1.43 -5.92 -9.96
N LEU A 62 1.98 -5.16 -9.02
CA LEU A 62 1.94 -3.70 -9.06
C LEU A 62 2.86 -3.19 -10.18
N ARG A 63 2.44 -2.08 -10.82
CA ARG A 63 3.31 -1.35 -11.75
C ARG A 63 4.39 -0.62 -10.97
N ASP A 64 5.51 -0.31 -11.63
CA ASP A 64 6.66 0.31 -10.99
C ASP A 64 6.33 1.62 -10.26
N TYR A 65 5.51 2.49 -10.87
CA TYR A 65 5.06 3.73 -10.22
C TYR A 65 4.17 3.47 -9.00
N GLN A 66 3.41 2.37 -8.99
CA GLN A 66 2.57 1.96 -7.85
C GLN A 66 3.42 1.41 -6.71
N LEU A 67 4.53 0.72 -7.02
CA LEU A 67 5.51 0.30 -6.02
C LEU A 67 6.19 1.50 -5.37
N VAL A 68 6.55 2.51 -6.16
CA VAL A 68 7.10 3.77 -5.62
C VAL A 68 6.09 4.48 -4.71
N GLY A 69 4.81 4.57 -5.13
CA GLY A 69 3.73 5.13 -4.30
C GLY A 69 3.49 4.34 -3.01
N LEU A 70 3.50 3.00 -3.09
CA LEU A 70 3.40 2.12 -1.93
C LEU A 70 4.55 2.34 -0.94
N GLN A 71 5.78 2.38 -1.44
CA GLN A 71 6.97 2.61 -0.63
C GLN A 71 6.94 3.98 0.04
N TRP A 72 6.44 5.00 -0.67
CA TRP A 72 6.27 6.34 -0.12
C TRP A 72 5.25 6.34 1.03
N MET A 73 4.09 5.71 0.84
CA MET A 73 3.07 5.58 1.91
C MET A 73 3.58 4.77 3.11
N LEU A 74 4.36 3.73 2.87
CA LEU A 74 4.96 2.92 3.93
C LEU A 74 5.99 3.72 4.73
N SER A 75 6.81 4.54 4.07
CA SER A 75 7.69 5.49 4.73
C SER A 75 6.91 6.45 5.63
N LEU A 76 5.81 7.03 5.15
CA LEU A 76 4.95 7.88 5.98
C LEU A 76 4.40 7.13 7.20
N TYR A 77 3.92 5.90 7.02
CA TYR A 77 3.43 5.05 8.11
C TYR A 77 4.50 4.79 9.17
N ASN A 78 5.72 4.48 8.74
CA ASN A 78 6.86 4.23 9.63
C ASN A 78 7.29 5.49 10.39
N ASN A 79 7.21 6.67 9.76
CA ASN A 79 7.53 7.96 10.37
C ASN A 79 6.34 8.60 11.13
N LYS A 80 5.19 7.92 11.23
CA LYS A 80 3.96 8.41 11.89
C LYS A 80 3.45 9.73 11.28
N LEU A 81 3.62 9.88 9.98
CA LEU A 81 3.15 11.02 9.21
C LEU A 81 1.92 10.65 8.39
N ASN A 82 1.05 11.63 8.19
CA ASN A 82 -0.04 11.54 7.23
C ASN A 82 0.45 12.03 5.86
N GLY A 83 -0.20 11.58 4.79
CA GLY A 83 0.13 11.99 3.43
C GLY A 83 -1.08 12.10 2.52
N ILE A 84 -0.87 12.80 1.40
CA ILE A 84 -1.86 12.96 0.34
C ILE A 84 -1.28 12.31 -0.92
N LEU A 85 -1.92 11.25 -1.40
CA LEU A 85 -1.57 10.62 -2.67
C LEU A 85 -2.22 11.41 -3.82
N ALA A 86 -1.42 12.28 -4.45
CA ALA A 86 -1.87 13.24 -5.46
C ALA A 86 -1.65 12.79 -6.92
N ASP A 87 -1.51 11.48 -7.14
CA ASP A 87 -1.35 10.88 -8.47
C ASP A 87 -2.50 11.25 -9.43
N GLU A 88 -2.20 11.32 -10.72
CA GLU A 88 -3.20 11.51 -11.78
C GLU A 88 -4.32 10.46 -11.73
N MET A 89 -5.48 10.81 -12.29
CA MET A 89 -6.61 9.88 -12.39
C MET A 89 -6.23 8.69 -13.28
N GLY A 90 -6.63 7.49 -12.88
CA GLY A 90 -6.32 6.26 -13.64
C GLY A 90 -5.02 5.54 -13.23
N LEU A 91 -4.15 6.13 -12.39
CA LEU A 91 -2.92 5.48 -11.91
C LEU A 91 -3.14 4.41 -10.81
N GLY A 92 -4.38 3.97 -10.61
CA GLY A 92 -4.67 2.86 -9.71
C GLY A 92 -4.44 3.16 -8.22
N LYS A 93 -4.73 4.39 -7.76
CA LYS A 93 -4.68 4.78 -6.33
C LYS A 93 -5.40 3.78 -5.42
N THR A 94 -6.54 3.25 -5.86
CA THR A 94 -7.28 2.19 -5.15
C THR A 94 -6.43 0.95 -4.89
N VAL A 95 -5.70 0.48 -5.90
CA VAL A 95 -4.83 -0.71 -5.78
C VAL A 95 -3.63 -0.39 -4.89
N GLN A 96 -3.07 0.82 -4.97
CA GLN A 96 -1.99 1.24 -4.07
C GLN A 96 -2.42 1.22 -2.60
N VAL A 97 -3.64 1.68 -2.27
CA VAL A 97 -4.19 1.62 -0.91
C VAL A 97 -4.42 0.17 -0.45
N MET A 98 -4.92 -0.70 -1.33
CA MET A 98 -5.08 -2.13 -1.02
C MET A 98 -3.73 -2.80 -0.75
N ALA A 99 -2.72 -2.47 -1.55
CA ALA A 99 -1.36 -2.96 -1.35
C ALA A 99 -0.77 -2.50 -0.02
N LEU A 100 -1.04 -1.25 0.39
CA LEU A 100 -0.63 -0.74 1.70
C LEU A 100 -1.27 -1.56 2.82
N ILE A 101 -2.59 -1.77 2.79
CA ILE A 101 -3.29 -2.56 3.81
C ILE A 101 -2.75 -3.99 3.86
N ALA A 102 -2.60 -4.64 2.71
CA ALA A 102 -2.02 -5.97 2.62
C ALA A 102 -0.63 -6.05 3.25
N TYR A 103 0.23 -5.07 2.95
CA TYR A 103 1.58 -5.00 3.50
C TYR A 103 1.56 -4.82 5.03
N LEU A 104 0.68 -3.96 5.55
CA LEU A 104 0.51 -3.74 6.98
C LEU A 104 0.03 -5.01 7.70
N MET A 105 -0.90 -5.76 7.12
CA MET A 105 -1.40 -7.01 7.69
C MET A 105 -0.33 -8.09 7.72
N GLU A 106 0.41 -8.26 6.62
CA GLU A 106 1.35 -9.36 6.42
C GLU A 106 2.70 -9.15 7.10
N PHE A 107 3.28 -7.94 6.99
CA PHE A 107 4.65 -7.66 7.45
C PHE A 107 4.70 -6.86 8.75
N LYS A 108 3.67 -6.05 9.04
CA LYS A 108 3.61 -5.25 10.28
C LYS A 108 2.71 -5.87 11.36
N GLY A 109 2.01 -6.97 11.06
CA GLY A 109 1.05 -7.60 11.97
C GLY A 109 -0.14 -6.71 12.32
N ASN A 110 -0.42 -5.68 11.51
CA ASN A 110 -1.51 -4.73 11.73
C ASN A 110 -2.74 -5.15 10.92
N TYR A 111 -3.56 -5.99 11.54
CA TYR A 111 -4.79 -6.53 10.95
C TYR A 111 -5.97 -5.56 10.93
N GLY A 112 -5.81 -4.36 11.51
CA GLY A 112 -6.84 -3.32 11.57
C GLY A 112 -7.24 -2.94 13.00
N PRO A 113 -8.31 -2.13 13.14
CA PRO A 113 -9.27 -1.77 12.11
C PRO A 113 -8.74 -0.76 11.08
N HIS A 114 -9.00 -1.02 9.79
CA HIS A 114 -8.69 -0.10 8.68
C HIS A 114 -10.00 0.48 8.12
N LEU A 115 -10.18 1.80 8.19
CA LEU A 115 -11.37 2.49 7.70
C LEU A 115 -11.10 3.18 6.36
N ILE A 116 -11.90 2.86 5.34
CA ILE A 116 -11.86 3.52 4.04
C ILE A 116 -13.20 4.24 3.83
N ILE A 117 -13.15 5.54 3.57
CA ILE A 117 -14.31 6.36 3.25
C ILE A 117 -14.27 6.68 1.76
N VAL A 118 -15.37 6.39 1.07
CA VAL A 118 -15.49 6.61 -0.37
C VAL A 118 -16.84 7.24 -0.73
N PRO A 119 -16.93 8.03 -1.81
CA PRO A 119 -18.21 8.43 -2.37
C PRO A 119 -19.06 7.20 -2.74
N ASN A 120 -20.37 7.28 -2.52
CA ASN A 120 -21.28 6.17 -2.81
C ASN A 120 -21.18 5.67 -4.27
N ALA A 121 -20.95 6.59 -5.21
CA ALA A 121 -20.83 6.28 -6.64
C ALA A 121 -19.68 5.31 -6.98
N VAL A 122 -18.61 5.29 -6.19
CA VAL A 122 -17.44 4.42 -6.44
C VAL A 122 -17.41 3.18 -5.52
N MET A 123 -18.38 3.04 -4.61
CA MET A 123 -18.39 1.95 -3.63
C MET A 123 -18.44 0.56 -4.29
N VAL A 124 -19.18 0.41 -5.39
CA VAL A 124 -19.27 -0.85 -6.14
C VAL A 124 -17.92 -1.22 -6.75
N ASN A 125 -17.19 -0.23 -7.29
CA ASN A 125 -15.84 -0.44 -7.83
C ASN A 125 -14.87 -0.86 -6.72
N TRP A 126 -14.89 -0.17 -5.57
CA TRP A 126 -14.07 -0.54 -4.41
C TRP A 126 -14.36 -1.96 -3.93
N LYS A 127 -15.64 -2.35 -3.85
CA LYS A 127 -16.04 -3.71 -3.47
C LYS A 127 -15.50 -4.76 -4.45
N SER A 128 -15.62 -4.51 -5.75
CA SER A 128 -15.10 -5.40 -6.79
C SER A 128 -13.58 -5.56 -6.71
N GLU A 129 -12.85 -4.43 -6.59
CA GLU A 129 -11.39 -4.45 -6.48
C GLU A 129 -10.93 -5.11 -5.19
N LEU A 130 -11.62 -4.93 -4.05
CA LEU A 130 -11.28 -5.62 -2.79
C LEU A 130 -11.38 -7.13 -2.92
N TYR A 131 -12.48 -7.65 -3.49
CA TYR A 131 -12.61 -9.09 -3.68
C TYR A 131 -11.63 -9.66 -4.70
N LYS A 132 -11.25 -8.85 -5.68
CA LYS A 132 -10.27 -9.24 -6.71
C LYS A 132 -8.86 -9.29 -6.13
N TRP A 133 -8.40 -8.21 -5.48
CA TRP A 133 -7.02 -8.07 -5.02
C TRP A 133 -6.79 -8.71 -3.66
N LEU A 134 -7.76 -8.64 -2.74
CA LEU A 134 -7.66 -9.09 -1.35
C LEU A 134 -8.77 -10.09 -0.98
N PRO A 135 -8.90 -11.23 -1.69
CA PRO A 135 -10.00 -12.18 -1.48
C PRO A 135 -10.03 -12.80 -0.08
N SER A 136 -8.89 -12.83 0.61
CA SER A 136 -8.75 -13.40 1.96
C SER A 136 -9.00 -12.40 3.08
N VAL A 137 -9.22 -11.12 2.77
CA VAL A 137 -9.42 -10.07 3.77
C VAL A 137 -10.91 -9.87 4.03
N SER A 138 -11.31 -9.90 5.31
CA SER A 138 -12.69 -9.62 5.71
C SER A 138 -12.99 -8.13 5.55
N CYS A 139 -14.00 -7.81 4.73
CA CYS A 139 -14.38 -6.44 4.41
C CYS A 139 -15.85 -6.20 4.76
N ILE A 140 -16.14 -5.11 5.47
CA ILE A 140 -17.50 -4.74 5.86
C ILE A 140 -17.92 -3.49 5.08
N PHE A 141 -19.03 -3.59 4.35
CA PHE A 141 -19.52 -2.52 3.48
C PHE A 141 -20.75 -1.86 4.08
N TYR A 142 -20.59 -0.61 4.54
CA TYR A 142 -21.67 0.15 5.15
C TYR A 142 -22.47 0.92 4.09
N ALA A 143 -23.52 0.29 3.56
CA ALA A 143 -24.31 0.80 2.43
C ALA A 143 -25.80 0.49 2.57
N GLY A 144 -26.66 1.05 1.70
CA GLY A 144 -28.09 0.71 1.66
C GLY A 144 -28.92 1.41 2.74
N GLY A 145 -30.11 0.88 3.04
CA GLY A 145 -31.07 1.47 3.98
C GLY A 145 -30.64 1.42 5.45
N LYS A 146 -31.32 2.20 6.31
CA LYS A 146 -31.00 2.31 7.75
C LYS A 146 -30.99 0.95 8.44
N ASP A 147 -32.00 0.11 8.21
CA ASP A 147 -32.15 -1.17 8.90
C ASP A 147 -31.02 -2.14 8.58
N TYR A 148 -30.55 -2.16 7.32
CA TYR A 148 -29.41 -2.98 6.92
C TYR A 148 -28.12 -2.53 7.60
N ARG A 149 -27.88 -1.21 7.63
CA ARG A 149 -26.73 -0.62 8.32
C ARG A 149 -26.75 -0.88 9.83
N THR A 150 -27.92 -0.78 10.46
CA THR A 150 -28.09 -1.12 11.88
C THR A 150 -27.76 -2.58 12.15
N LYS A 151 -28.19 -3.52 11.29
CA LYS A 151 -27.81 -4.94 11.44
C LYS A 151 -26.30 -5.15 11.33
N LEU A 152 -25.65 -4.51 10.35
CA LEU A 152 -24.19 -4.56 10.21
C LEU A 152 -23.47 -4.02 11.43
N PHE A 153 -23.90 -2.87 11.97
CA PHE A 153 -23.30 -2.28 13.16
C PHE A 153 -23.29 -3.26 14.35
N HIS A 154 -24.38 -3.99 14.56
CA HIS A 154 -24.44 -5.02 15.61
C HIS A 154 -23.53 -6.21 15.32
N GLN A 155 -23.37 -6.63 14.06
CA GLN A 155 -22.44 -7.70 13.69
C GLN A 155 -20.96 -7.32 13.88
N VAL A 156 -20.60 -6.05 13.65
CA VAL A 156 -19.21 -5.57 13.82
C VAL A 156 -18.86 -5.35 15.30
N SER A 157 -19.85 -4.99 16.13
CA SER A 157 -19.62 -4.56 17.51
C SER A 157 -19.49 -5.73 18.51
N VAL A 158 -19.65 -6.98 18.08
CA VAL A 158 -19.52 -8.16 18.94
C VAL A 158 -18.20 -8.86 18.60
N PRO A 159 -17.23 -8.91 19.53
CA PRO A 159 -15.94 -9.58 19.32
C PRO A 159 -16.05 -11.10 19.22
#